data_AF-A0A1F3GAJ2-F1
#
_entry.id   AF-A0A1F3GAJ2-F1
#
_cell.length_a   1.000
_cell.length_b   1.000
_cell.length_c   1.000
_cell.angle_alpha   90.00
_cell.angle_beta   90.00
_cell.angle_gamma   90.00
#
_symmetry.space_group_name_H-M   'P 1'
#
loop_
_entity.id
_entity.type
_entity.pdbx_description
1 polymer ?
#
loop_
_entity_poly.entity_id
_entity_poly.type
_entity_poly.pdbx_seq_one_letter_code
_entity_poly.pdbx_strand_id
1 'polypeptide(L)'
;MPLKENRFYPFAVLSVVTGYAWVILNLTINKNSDLPAPGLCIFKTVTGIPCPSCGSTRSVLSIVDGDFGQALNHNPIGFILALMLVILPPWLIFDLITGKRSMHNFYNRAEFYLKKKAIIVPLIMIILIIWIRNILISI
;
A
#
# COMPACT_ATOMS: atom_id res chain seq x y z
N MET A 1 -30.77 -0.09 -3.96
CA MET A 1 -29.76 0.33 -2.97
C MET A 1 -28.85 1.39 -3.57
N PRO A 2 -28.98 2.67 -3.22
CA PRO A 2 -27.97 3.70 -3.49
C PRO A 2 -26.56 3.27 -3.06
N LEU A 3 -25.51 3.75 -3.75
CA LEU A 3 -24.10 3.50 -3.41
C LEU A 3 -23.77 3.80 -1.94
N LYS A 4 -24.42 4.84 -1.39
CA LYS A 4 -24.27 5.29 0.00
C LYS A 4 -24.73 4.26 1.05
N GLU A 5 -25.62 3.33 0.68
CA GLU A 5 -26.05 2.23 1.57
C GLU A 5 -25.06 1.07 1.61
N ASN A 6 -24.14 0.98 0.64
CA ASN A 6 -23.14 -0.08 0.63
C ASN A 6 -21.98 0.30 1.56
N ARG A 7 -21.80 -0.47 2.65
CA ARG A 7 -20.76 -0.24 3.66
C ARG A 7 -19.33 -0.27 3.09
N PHE A 8 -19.11 -0.85 1.90
CA PHE A 8 -17.80 -0.89 1.25
C PHE A 8 -17.23 0.50 0.89
N TYR A 9 -18.04 1.39 0.32
CA TYR A 9 -17.58 2.68 -0.18
C TYR A 9 -17.08 3.63 0.93
N PRO A 10 -17.72 3.79 2.10
CA PRO A 10 -17.15 4.60 3.16
C PRO A 10 -15.81 4.06 3.68
N PHE A 11 -15.63 2.73 3.74
CA PHE A 11 -14.32 2.14 4.07
C PHE A 11 -13.27 2.43 3.00
N ALA A 12 -13.63 2.33 1.72
CA ALA A 12 -12.74 2.65 0.61
C ALA A 12 -12.30 4.12 0.64
N VAL A 13 -13.23 5.05 0.83
CA VAL A 13 -12.96 6.49 0.99
C VAL A 13 -12.00 6.71 2.16
N LEU A 14 -12.32 6.17 3.34
CA LEU A 14 -11.48 6.33 4.54
C LEU A 14 -10.06 5.80 4.32
N SER A 15 -9.93 4.65 3.66
CA SER A 15 -8.63 4.04 3.37
C SER A 15 -7.79 4.91 2.44
N VAL A 16 -8.40 5.43 1.36
CA VAL A 16 -7.74 6.34 0.41
C VAL A 16 -7.31 7.63 1.10
N VAL A 17 -8.22 8.28 1.84
CA VAL A 17 -7.93 9.54 2.55
C VAL A 17 -6.80 9.35 3.55
N THR A 18 -6.84 8.28 4.35
CA THR A 18 -5.79 7.97 5.34
C THR A 18 -4.44 7.70 4.67
N GLY A 19 -4.43 6.95 3.56
CA GLY A 19 -3.20 6.67 2.81
C GLY A 19 -2.55 7.94 2.25
N TYR A 20 -3.34 8.81 1.63
CA TYR A 20 -2.85 10.09 1.12
C TYR A 20 -2.38 11.03 2.25
N ALA A 21 -3.15 11.15 3.33
CA ALA A 21 -2.78 11.96 4.48
C ALA A 21 -1.44 11.49 5.08
N TRP A 22 -1.23 10.17 5.19
CA TRP A 22 0.03 9.60 5.68
C TRP A 22 1.21 9.92 4.76
N VAL A 23 1.06 9.77 3.45
CA VAL A 23 2.13 10.07 2.48
C VAL A 23 2.48 11.56 2.49
N ILE A 24 1.47 12.43 2.45
CA ILE A 24 1.67 13.89 2.50
C ILE A 24 2.38 14.29 3.80
N LEU A 25 1.93 13.78 4.94
CA LEU A 25 2.56 14.04 6.22
C LEU A 25 4.04 13.65 6.22
N ASN A 26 4.37 12.45 5.71
CA ASN A 26 5.76 12.00 5.63
C ASN A 26 6.60 12.87 4.67
N LEU A 27 6.04 13.29 3.54
CA LEU A 27 6.72 14.22 2.62
C LEU A 27 7.01 15.57 3.30
N THR A 28 6.05 16.11 4.07
CA THR A 28 6.22 17.37 4.79
C THR A 28 7.24 17.26 5.93
N ILE A 29 7.22 16.15 6.68
CA ILE A 29 8.20 15.93 7.76
C ILE A 29 9.61 15.79 7.16
N ASN A 30 9.79 14.93 6.16
CA ASN A 30 11.10 14.67 5.54
C ASN A 30 11.73 15.92 4.91
N LYS A 31 10.91 16.79 4.33
CA LYS A 31 11.40 18.02 3.69
C LYS A 31 11.85 19.08 4.71
N ASN A 32 11.32 19.01 5.94
CA ASN A 32 11.56 20.01 6.98
C ASN A 32 12.60 19.56 8.03
N SER A 33 13.05 18.31 7.97
CA SER A 33 14.06 17.78 8.88
C SER A 33 15.11 17.01 8.08
N ASP A 34 16.40 17.33 8.27
CA ASP A 34 17.54 16.51 7.83
C ASP A 34 17.58 15.11 8.49
N LEU A 35 16.55 14.78 9.26
CA LEU A 35 16.35 13.49 9.90
C LEU A 35 15.74 12.52 8.87
N PRO A 36 16.32 11.32 8.72
CA PRO A 36 15.78 10.30 7.84
C PRO A 36 14.33 10.00 8.23
N ALA A 37 13.50 9.82 7.22
CA ALA A 37 12.05 9.73 7.36
C ALA A 37 11.60 8.92 8.58
N PRO A 38 10.48 9.31 9.24
CA PRO A 38 9.90 8.60 10.39
C PRO A 38 9.27 7.26 9.95
N GLY A 39 10.02 6.44 9.21
CA GLY A 39 9.78 5.03 8.98
C GLY A 39 10.24 4.20 10.17
N LEU A 40 9.90 4.62 11.40
CA LEU A 40 9.99 3.74 12.57
C LEU A 40 8.86 2.73 12.44
N CYS A 41 9.16 1.57 11.87
CA CYS A 41 8.23 0.45 11.93
C CYS A 41 8.18 -0.02 13.38
N ILE A 42 7.09 0.32 14.09
CA ILE A 42 6.88 -0.04 15.50
C ILE A 42 7.09 -1.54 15.70
N PHE A 43 6.67 -2.37 14.74
CA PHE A 43 6.89 -3.81 14.78
C PHE A 43 8.38 -4.17 14.86
N LYS A 44 9.24 -3.57 14.02
CA LYS A 44 10.70 -3.77 14.08
C LYS A 44 11.29 -3.21 15.39
N THR A 45 10.80 -2.07 15.87
CA THR A 45 11.26 -1.47 17.12
C THR A 45 10.95 -2.34 18.34
N VAL A 46 9.77 -2.96 18.39
CA VAL A 46 9.33 -3.79 19.51
C VAL A 46 9.87 -5.21 19.43
N THR A 47 9.90 -5.82 18.24
CA THR A 47 10.28 -7.23 18.07
C THR A 47 11.74 -7.44 17.65
N GLY A 48 12.42 -6.40 17.17
CA GLY A 48 13.73 -6.50 16.52
C GLY A 48 13.69 -7.02 15.08
N ILE A 49 12.56 -7.55 14.62
CA ILE A 49 12.44 -8.25 13.32
C ILE A 49 11.65 -7.38 12.34
N PRO A 50 12.16 -7.12 11.12
CA PRO A 50 11.37 -6.44 10.10
C PRO A 50 10.21 -7.33 9.62
N CYS A 51 9.01 -6.79 9.44
CA CYS A 51 7.88 -7.46 8.77
C CYS A 51 8.02 -7.37 7.23
N PRO A 52 7.24 -8.14 6.42
CA PRO A 52 7.34 -8.09 4.96
C PRO A 52 7.09 -6.70 4.36
N SER A 53 6.33 -5.84 5.05
CA SER A 53 6.05 -4.47 4.60
C SER A 53 7.02 -3.42 5.17
N CYS A 54 8.02 -3.80 5.97
CA CYS A 54 9.02 -2.84 6.45
C CYS A 54 9.69 -2.13 5.27
N GLY A 55 9.76 -0.80 5.32
CA GLY A 55 10.34 0.02 4.26
C GLY A 55 9.39 0.38 3.11
N SER A 56 8.14 -0.08 3.12
CA SER A 56 7.17 0.24 2.04
C SER A 56 6.87 1.74 1.94
N THR A 57 6.76 2.46 3.05
CA THR A 57 6.60 3.93 3.04
C THR A 57 7.80 4.62 2.43
N ARG A 58 9.04 4.20 2.77
CA ARG A 58 10.26 4.75 2.18
C ARG A 58 10.32 4.48 0.67
N SER A 59 9.90 3.30 0.26
CA SER A 59 9.78 2.97 -1.16
C SER A 59 8.81 3.89 -1.90
N VAL A 60 7.62 4.15 -1.33
CA VAL A 60 6.65 5.09 -1.91
C VAL A 60 7.22 6.51 -1.99
N LEU A 61 7.94 6.96 -0.95
CA LEU A 61 8.58 8.28 -0.96
C LEU A 61 9.66 8.37 -2.05
N SER A 62 10.52 7.36 -2.19
CA SER A 62 11.52 7.32 -3.27
C SER A 62 10.87 7.31 -4.66
N ILE A 63 9.71 6.65 -4.83
CA ILE A 63 8.93 6.71 -6.07
C ILE A 63 8.44 8.14 -6.33
N VAL A 64 7.95 8.84 -5.31
CA VAL A 64 7.51 10.24 -5.42
C VAL A 64 8.69 11.15 -5.79
N ASP A 65 9.88 10.89 -5.24
CA ASP A 65 11.12 11.62 -5.56
C ASP A 65 11.74 11.22 -6.91
N GLY A 66 11.18 10.21 -7.60
CA GLY A 66 11.66 9.72 -8.90
C GLY A 66 12.81 8.70 -8.84
N ASP A 67 13.25 8.31 -7.64
CA ASP A 67 14.31 7.31 -7.43
C ASP A 67 13.73 5.89 -7.32
N PHE A 68 13.40 5.32 -8.47
CA PHE A 68 12.86 3.95 -8.56
C PHE A 68 13.86 2.88 -8.11
N GLY A 69 15.17 3.14 -8.24
CA GLY A 69 16.22 2.21 -7.82
C GLY A 69 16.23 2.06 -6.31
N GLN A 70 16.24 3.18 -5.58
CA GLN A 70 16.11 3.14 -4.13
C GLN A 70 14.75 2.64 -3.66
N ALA A 71 13.68 2.94 -4.41
CA ALA A 71 12.37 2.39 -4.08
C ALA A 71 12.35 0.86 -4.05
N LEU A 72 13.02 0.22 -5.02
CA LEU A 72 13.12 -1.24 -5.08
C LEU A 72 14.00 -1.79 -3.96
N ASN A 73 15.11 -1.10 -3.67
CA ASN A 73 16.01 -1.46 -2.58
C ASN A 73 15.30 -1.41 -1.23
N HIS A 74 14.48 -0.38 -0.99
CA HIS A 74 13.68 -0.26 0.22
C HIS A 74 12.67 -1.40 0.34
N ASN A 75 11.69 -1.49 -0.55
CA ASN A 75 10.72 -2.59 -0.55
C ASN A 75 9.93 -2.62 -1.87
N PRO A 76 9.94 -3.74 -2.63
CA PRO A 76 9.17 -3.84 -3.88
C PRO A 76 7.65 -3.66 -3.69
N ILE A 77 7.11 -3.93 -2.49
CA ILE A 77 5.68 -3.71 -2.19
C ILE A 77 5.30 -2.23 -2.35
N GLY A 78 6.25 -1.30 -2.17
CA GLY A 78 5.99 0.13 -2.33
C GLY A 78 5.51 0.51 -3.72
N PHE A 79 5.94 -0.19 -4.78
CA PHE A 79 5.43 0.01 -6.14
C PHE A 79 3.95 -0.32 -6.27
N ILE A 80 3.53 -1.42 -5.66
CA ILE A 80 2.12 -1.83 -5.66
C ILE A 80 1.28 -0.79 -4.90
N LEU A 81 1.77 -0.32 -3.75
CA LEU A 81 1.10 0.70 -2.97
C LEU A 81 1.00 2.05 -3.71
N ALA A 82 2.09 2.50 -4.34
CA ALA A 82 2.10 3.72 -5.15
C ALA A 82 1.10 3.63 -6.31
N LEU A 83 1.04 2.47 -6.99
CA LEU A 83 0.07 2.23 -8.05
C LEU A 83 -1.38 2.27 -7.54
N MET A 84 -1.66 1.66 -6.38
CA MET A 84 -2.98 1.73 -5.75
C MET A 84 -3.37 3.17 -5.38
N LEU A 85 -2.43 3.96 -4.85
CA LEU A 85 -2.68 5.36 -4.55
C LEU A 85 -3.09 6.14 -5.80
N VAL A 86 -2.50 5.87 -6.96
CA VAL A 86 -2.87 6.56 -8.22
C VAL A 86 -4.18 6.05 -8.81
N ILE A 87 -4.45 4.73 -8.79
CA ILE A 87 -5.60 4.13 -9.48
C ILE A 87 -6.90 4.23 -8.67
N LEU A 88 -6.85 4.02 -7.35
CA LEU A 88 -8.06 3.91 -6.53
C LEU A 88 -8.87 5.22 -6.46
N PRO A 89 -8.28 6.42 -6.30
CA PRO A 89 -9.05 7.68 -6.23
C PRO A 89 -9.86 7.99 -7.49
N PRO A 90 -9.30 8.01 -8.72
CA PRO A 90 -10.09 8.31 -9.91
C PRO A 90 -11.17 7.24 -10.14
N TRP A 91 -10.90 5.97 -9.81
CA TRP A 91 -11.89 4.91 -9.93
C TRP A 91 -13.04 5.07 -8.91
N LEU A 92 -12.71 5.42 -7.67
CA LEU A 92 -13.69 5.70 -6.64
C LEU A 92 -14.56 6.92 -6.99
N ILE A 93 -13.95 7.99 -7.49
CA ILE A 93 -14.64 9.18 -7.97
C ILE A 93 -15.56 8.82 -9.15
N PHE A 94 -15.09 8.02 -10.10
CA PHE A 94 -15.90 7.55 -11.23
C PHE A 94 -17.13 6.77 -10.78
N ASP A 95 -16.99 5.84 -9.84
CA ASP A 95 -18.12 5.08 -9.28
C ASP A 95 -19.11 6.02 -8.56
N LEU A 96 -18.62 6.97 -7.77
CA LEU A 96 -19.44 7.93 -7.04
C LEU A 96 -20.24 8.87 -7.98
N ILE A 97 -19.63 9.32 -9.08
CA ILE A 97 -20.28 10.20 -10.06
C ILE A 97 -21.28 9.42 -10.92
N THR A 98 -20.89 8.24 -11.41
CA THR A 98 -21.71 7.47 -12.37
C THR A 98 -22.78 6.62 -11.71
N GLY A 99 -22.77 6.48 -10.38
CA GLY A 99 -23.68 5.59 -9.68
C GLY A 99 -23.35 4.10 -9.87
N LYS A 100 -22.27 3.78 -10.58
CA LYS A 100 -21.87 2.40 -10.90
C LYS A 100 -21.15 1.75 -9.73
N ARG A 101 -21.19 0.42 -9.69
CA ARG A 101 -20.57 -0.41 -8.64
C ARG A 101 -19.33 -1.14 -9.13
N SER A 102 -18.56 -0.52 -10.03
CA SER A 102 -17.50 -1.24 -10.75
C SER A 102 -16.35 -1.65 -9.84
N MET A 103 -15.97 -0.78 -8.89
CA MET A 103 -14.94 -1.06 -7.88
C MET A 103 -15.36 -2.18 -6.93
N HIS A 104 -16.61 -2.16 -6.45
CA HIS A 104 -17.11 -3.21 -5.57
C HIS A 104 -17.22 -4.58 -6.29
N ASN A 105 -17.69 -4.58 -7.54
CA ASN A 105 -17.73 -5.80 -8.35
C ASN A 105 -16.32 -6.34 -8.63
N PHE A 106 -15.36 -5.45 -8.88
CA PHE A 106 -13.95 -5.83 -9.01
C PHE A 106 -13.39 -6.41 -7.71
N TYR A 107 -13.69 -5.81 -6.56
CA TYR A 107 -13.30 -6.33 -5.24
C TYR A 107 -13.81 -7.76 -5.03
N ASN A 108 -15.10 -8.02 -5.25
CA ASN A 108 -15.68 -9.36 -5.09
C ASN A 108 -15.04 -10.38 -6.06
N ARG A 109 -14.72 -9.95 -7.29
CA ARG A 109 -14.04 -10.79 -8.28
C ARG A 109 -12.59 -11.07 -7.86
N ALA A 110 -11.86 -10.06 -7.41
CA ALA A 110 -10.50 -10.20 -6.91
C ALA A 110 -10.46 -11.13 -5.69
N GLU A 111 -11.40 -11.00 -4.76
CA GLU A 111 -11.53 -11.88 -3.60
C GLU A 111 -11.77 -13.34 -4.04
N PHE A 112 -12.66 -13.56 -5.01
CA PHE A 112 -12.91 -14.90 -5.56
C PHE A 112 -11.66 -15.53 -6.20
N TYR A 113 -10.88 -14.74 -6.95
CA TYR A 113 -9.60 -15.21 -7.52
C TYR A 113 -8.54 -15.45 -6.45
N LEU A 114 -8.39 -14.54 -5.49
CA LEU A 114 -7.44 -14.66 -4.38
C LEU A 114 -7.70 -15.89 -3.51
N LYS A 115 -8.96 -16.33 -3.36
CA LYS A 115 -9.30 -17.57 -2.64
C LYS A 115 -8.88 -18.84 -3.37
N LYS A 116 -8.54 -18.78 -4.66
CA LYS A 116 -8.06 -19.95 -5.40
C LYS A 116 -6.64 -20.29 -4.96
N LYS A 117 -6.42 -21.57 -4.60
CA LYS A 117 -5.10 -22.08 -4.16
C LYS A 117 -3.98 -21.75 -5.15
N ALA A 118 -4.28 -21.82 -6.45
CA ALA A 118 -3.33 -21.50 -7.53
C ALA A 118 -2.82 -20.05 -7.51
N ILE A 119 -3.54 -19.11 -6.89
CA ILE A 119 -3.15 -17.70 -6.79
C ILE A 119 -2.62 -17.36 -5.40
N ILE A 120 -3.25 -17.86 -4.33
CA ILE A 120 -2.82 -17.54 -2.97
C ILE A 120 -1.45 -18.13 -2.62
N VAL A 121 -1.14 -19.34 -3.09
CA VAL A 121 0.13 -20.01 -2.81
C VAL A 121 1.31 -19.21 -3.38
N PRO A 122 1.36 -18.86 -4.69
CA PRO A 122 2.46 -18.07 -5.20
C PRO A 122 2.52 -16.67 -4.57
N LEU A 123 1.37 -16.05 -4.25
CA LEU A 123 1.34 -14.77 -3.56
C LEU A 123 2.01 -14.85 -2.17
N ILE A 124 1.68 -15.88 -1.38
CA ILE A 124 2.32 -16.13 -0.08
C ILE A 124 3.82 -16.36 -0.26
N MET A 125 4.23 -17.17 -1.25
CA MET A 125 5.64 -17.40 -1.53
C MET A 125 6.38 -16.10 -1.86
N ILE A 126 5.79 -15.21 -2.68
CA ILE A 126 6.36 -13.89 -2.99
C ILE A 126 6.51 -13.05 -1.71
N ILE A 127 5.49 -13.02 -0.85
CA ILE A 127 5.54 -12.29 0.43
C ILE A 127 6.64 -12.85 1.33
N LEU A 128 6.80 -14.18 1.41
CA LEU A 128 7.86 -14.83 2.18
C LEU A 128 9.25 -14.50 1.64
N ILE A 129 9.43 -14.49 0.32
CA ILE A 129 10.69 -14.10 -0.32
C ILE A 129 11.05 -12.64 0.03
N ILE A 130 10.07 -11.74 -0.05
CA ILE A 130 10.26 -10.33 0.33
C ILE A 130 10.61 -10.20 1.80
N TRP A 131 9.98 -11.00 2.66
CA TRP A 131 10.26 -11.00 4.09
C TRP A 131 11.68 -11.48 4.40
N ILE A 132 12.11 -12.60 3.80
CA ILE A 132 13.46 -13.13 3.93
C ILE A 132 14.48 -12.09 3.46
N ARG A 133 14.26 -11.46 2.30
CA ARG A 133 15.12 -10.37 1.81
C ARG A 133 15.22 -9.22 2.82
N ASN A 134 14.10 -8.80 3.40
CA ASN A 134 14.09 -7.71 4.38
C ASN A 134 14.84 -8.08 5.68
N ILE A 135 14.76 -9.34 6.12
CA ILE A 135 15.52 -9.84 7.28
C ILE A 135 17.02 -9.83 6.95
N LEU A 136 17.42 -10.38 5.79
CA LEU A 136 18.82 -10.45 5.38
C LEU A 136 19.49 -9.07 5.24
N ILE A 137 18.77 -8.07 4.75
CA ILE A 137 19.28 -6.69 4.62
C ILE A 137 19.32 -5.97 5.99
N SER A 138 18.60 -6.46 6.99
CA SER A 138 18.46 -5.82 8.31
C SER A 138 19.40 -6.36 9.39
N ILE A 139 20.09 -7.48 9.14
CA ILE A 139 21.12 -8.07 10.01
C ILE A 139 22.47 -7.49 9.59
#